data_AF-A0A061I6P4-F1
#
_entry.id   AF-A0A061I6P4-F1
#
_cell.length_a   1.000
_cell.length_b   1.000
_cell.length_c   1.000
_cell.angle_alpha   90.00
_cell.angle_beta   90.00
_cell.angle_gamma   90.00
#
_symmetry.space_group_name_H-M   'P 1'
#
loop_
_entity.id
_entity.type
_entity.pdbx_description
1 polymer ?
#
loop_
_entity_poly.entity_id
_entity_poly.type
_entity_poly.pdbx_seq_one_letter_code
_entity_poly.pdbx_strand_id
1 'polypeptide(L)'
;KPPEQNVDHFPPLLRLLEKKQELAAVDQGLQAQKETRGKGSESPLQFQEIPELVARFDGLVDTQAALKLAERKRQVELDETRAQLHRLREAKQDELLHLGQQRAQLREQLEAAHERTLQWESKWTQIQNTAAAKTLLLGRTRMSVLNLYQLVCLRQSQPLALDVEDTEGQLEEVKQFILNLSATLTSLAQDKPTATAS
;
A
#
# COMPACT_ATOMS: atom_id res chain seq x y z
N LYS A 1 -38.58 2.03 10.59
CA LYS A 1 -38.92 0.61 10.86
C LYS A 1 -38.64 0.38 12.34
N PRO A 2 -39.60 -0.18 13.09
CA PRO A 2 -40.03 0.30 14.40
C PRO A 2 -39.15 -0.18 15.56
N PRO A 3 -39.21 0.49 16.72
CA PRO A 3 -38.99 -0.10 18.03
C PRO A 3 -40.29 -0.02 18.86
N GLU A 4 -40.80 -1.14 19.37
CA GLU A 4 -41.80 -1.20 20.46
C GLU A 4 -41.90 -2.68 20.90
N GLN A 5 -41.39 -3.01 22.10
CA GLN A 5 -42.18 -3.27 23.32
C GLN A 5 -43.05 -4.54 23.18
N ASN A 6 -42.60 -5.66 23.74
CA ASN A 6 -42.93 -6.16 25.09
C ASN A 6 -44.30 -6.84 25.16
N VAL A 7 -44.43 -7.75 26.12
CA VAL A 7 -45.66 -8.39 26.63
C VAL A 7 -45.97 -9.78 26.04
N ASP A 8 -45.39 -10.77 26.74
CA ASP A 8 -46.07 -11.97 27.24
C ASP A 8 -46.82 -12.84 26.23
N HIS A 9 -46.08 -13.70 25.52
CA HIS A 9 -46.64 -14.98 25.11
C HIS A 9 -46.21 -16.10 26.06
N PHE A 10 -46.68 -16.01 27.30
CA PHE A 10 -46.71 -17.13 28.23
C PHE A 10 -48.17 -17.43 28.62
N PRO A 11 -48.81 -18.39 27.92
CA PRO A 11 -49.83 -19.17 28.60
C PRO A 11 -49.89 -20.67 28.22
N PRO A 12 -48.79 -21.47 28.19
CA PRO A 12 -48.95 -22.93 28.18
C PRO A 12 -48.89 -23.53 29.58
N LEU A 13 -48.03 -23.02 30.47
CA LEU A 13 -47.73 -23.69 31.74
C LEU A 13 -48.89 -23.62 32.74
N LEU A 14 -49.56 -22.47 32.88
CA LEU A 14 -50.74 -22.36 33.76
C LEU A 14 -51.87 -23.30 33.31
N ARG A 15 -52.12 -23.35 32.00
CA ARG A 15 -53.13 -24.22 31.39
C ARG A 15 -52.80 -25.70 31.52
N LEU A 16 -51.51 -26.04 31.48
CA LEU A 16 -51.00 -27.39 31.73
C LEU A 16 -51.05 -27.76 33.22
N LEU A 17 -50.84 -26.80 34.12
CA LEU A 17 -50.94 -27.01 35.56
C LEU A 17 -52.39 -27.19 36.00
N GLU A 18 -53.31 -26.40 35.45
CA GLU A 18 -54.76 -26.60 35.59
C GLU A 18 -55.17 -27.98 35.05
N LYS A 19 -54.74 -28.34 33.84
CA LYS A 19 -55.00 -29.67 33.28
C LYS A 19 -54.45 -30.81 34.15
N LYS A 20 -53.29 -30.63 34.77
CA LYS A 20 -52.69 -31.61 35.69
C LYS A 20 -53.49 -31.73 36.99
N GLN A 21 -53.99 -30.62 37.54
CA GLN A 21 -54.85 -30.63 38.72
C GLN A 21 -56.23 -31.25 38.41
N GLU A 22 -56.81 -30.96 37.24
CA GLU A 22 -58.04 -31.59 36.75
C GLU A 22 -57.87 -33.11 36.64
N LEU A 23 -56.77 -33.58 36.03
CA LEU A 23 -56.47 -35.00 35.89
C LEU A 23 -56.25 -35.69 37.24
N ALA A 24 -55.55 -35.04 38.18
CA ALA A 24 -55.35 -35.58 39.52
C ALA A 24 -56.67 -35.68 40.32
N ALA A 25 -57.58 -34.70 40.18
CA ALA A 25 -58.91 -34.74 40.80
C ALA A 25 -59.80 -35.83 40.19
N VAL A 26 -59.72 -36.04 38.88
CA VAL A 26 -60.43 -37.13 38.19
C VAL A 26 -59.89 -38.49 38.62
N ASP A 27 -58.57 -38.65 38.79
CA ASP A 27 -57.96 -39.91 39.20
C ASP A 27 -58.27 -40.26 40.67
N GLN A 28 -58.29 -39.26 41.56
CA GLN A 28 -58.77 -39.41 42.95
C GLN A 28 -60.26 -39.78 43.01
N GLY A 29 -61.09 -39.16 42.16
CA GLY A 29 -62.52 -39.51 42.04
C GLY A 29 -62.73 -40.93 41.52
N LEU A 30 -61.92 -41.38 40.55
CA LEU A 30 -61.95 -42.74 40.02
C LEU A 30 -61.47 -43.77 41.05
N GLN A 31 -60.47 -43.42 41.89
CA GLN A 31 -60.00 -44.26 42.99
C GLN A 31 -61.06 -44.41 44.09
N ALA A 32 -61.72 -43.33 44.50
CA ALA A 32 -62.84 -43.38 45.44
C ALA A 32 -64.04 -44.18 44.89
N GLN A 33 -64.28 -44.11 43.58
CA GLN A 33 -65.31 -44.92 42.91
C GLN A 33 -64.92 -46.41 42.80
N LYS A 34 -63.62 -46.73 42.71
CA LYS A 34 -63.10 -48.11 42.77
C LYS A 34 -63.16 -48.70 44.18
N GLU A 35 -62.95 -47.90 45.23
CA GLU A 35 -63.09 -48.35 46.63
C GLU A 35 -64.54 -48.66 47.02
N THR A 36 -65.50 -47.89 46.48
CA THR A 36 -66.94 -48.13 46.71
C THR A 36 -67.50 -49.31 45.89
N ARG A 37 -66.80 -49.75 44.84
CA ARG A 37 -67.15 -50.93 44.03
C ARG A 37 -66.27 -52.12 44.39
N GLY A 38 -66.17 -52.41 45.68
CA GLY A 38 -65.55 -53.64 46.16
C GLY A 38 -66.32 -54.89 45.71
N LYS A 39 -65.63 -55.77 45.00
CA LYS A 39 -65.95 -57.18 44.64
C LYS A 39 -66.82 -57.36 43.39
N GLY A 40 -66.15 -57.51 42.25
CA GLY A 40 -66.74 -58.01 41.01
C GLY A 40 -65.77 -57.95 39.83
N SER A 41 -64.95 -59.00 39.71
CA SER A 41 -64.28 -59.54 38.51
C SER A 41 -63.47 -58.62 37.56
N GLU A 42 -62.17 -58.92 37.53
CA GLU A 42 -61.37 -59.18 36.32
C GLU A 42 -61.28 -58.10 35.24
N SER A 43 -60.21 -57.29 35.30
CA SER A 43 -59.26 -57.02 34.21
C SER A 43 -58.15 -56.07 34.68
N PRO A 44 -56.93 -56.54 34.98
CA PRO A 44 -55.79 -55.66 35.33
C PRO A 44 -55.21 -54.89 34.13
N LEU A 45 -55.67 -55.18 32.91
CA LEU A 45 -54.94 -54.84 31.68
C LEU A 45 -55.23 -53.42 31.13
N GLN A 46 -56.39 -52.82 31.43
CA GLN A 46 -56.79 -51.55 30.80
C GLN A 46 -56.35 -50.28 31.56
N PHE A 47 -56.01 -50.38 32.85
CA PHE A 47 -55.56 -49.23 33.65
C PHE A 47 -54.04 -49.02 33.63
N GLN A 48 -53.29 -49.90 32.96
CA GLN A 48 -51.83 -49.78 32.85
C GLN A 48 -51.41 -48.70 31.82
N GLU A 49 -52.30 -48.38 30.87
CA GLU A 49 -52.06 -47.44 29.77
C GLU A 49 -51.98 -45.97 30.22
N ILE A 50 -52.72 -45.57 31.26
CA ILE A 50 -52.74 -44.17 31.75
C ILE A 50 -51.42 -43.83 32.49
N PRO A 51 -50.94 -44.63 33.47
CA PRO A 51 -49.64 -44.41 34.08
C PRO A 51 -48.48 -44.46 33.07
N GLU A 52 -48.57 -45.34 32.06
CA GLU A 52 -47.57 -45.42 30.98
C GLU A 52 -47.57 -44.14 30.12
N LEU A 53 -48.77 -43.63 29.78
CA LEU A 53 -48.91 -42.38 29.06
C LEU A 53 -48.36 -41.18 29.86
N VAL A 54 -48.63 -41.11 31.17
CA VAL A 54 -48.08 -40.10 32.07
C VAL A 54 -46.55 -40.18 32.12
N ALA A 55 -45.98 -41.37 32.29
CA ALA A 55 -44.52 -41.56 32.28
C ALA A 55 -43.88 -41.16 30.93
N ARG A 56 -44.56 -41.43 29.80
CA ARG A 56 -44.12 -40.97 28.48
C ARG A 56 -44.17 -39.45 28.34
N PHE A 57 -45.19 -38.80 28.90
CA PHE A 57 -45.29 -37.33 28.92
C PHE A 57 -44.19 -36.72 29.79
N ASP A 58 -43.92 -37.28 30.97
CA ASP A 58 -42.83 -36.82 31.83
C ASP A 58 -41.48 -36.96 31.11
N GLY A 59 -41.23 -38.09 30.45
CA GLY A 59 -40.05 -38.28 29.60
C GLY A 59 -39.96 -37.27 28.42
N LEU A 60 -41.09 -36.88 27.83
CA LEU A 60 -41.12 -35.86 26.78
C LEU A 60 -40.81 -34.46 27.33
N VAL A 61 -41.29 -34.14 28.54
CA VAL A 61 -41.00 -32.87 29.22
C VAL A 61 -39.50 -32.80 29.59
N ASP A 62 -38.94 -33.88 30.11
CA ASP A 62 -37.52 -33.97 30.48
C ASP A 62 -36.62 -33.85 29.24
N THR A 63 -36.95 -34.55 28.15
CA THR A 63 -36.21 -34.43 26.88
C THR A 63 -36.33 -33.02 26.30
N GLN A 64 -37.50 -32.38 26.38
CA GLN A 64 -37.66 -30.99 25.94
C GLN A 64 -36.79 -30.03 26.76
N ALA A 65 -36.72 -30.21 28.08
CA ALA A 65 -35.88 -29.41 28.96
C ALA A 65 -34.38 -29.61 28.63
N ALA A 66 -33.96 -30.86 28.44
CA ALA A 66 -32.59 -31.21 28.05
C ALA A 66 -32.21 -30.58 26.69
N LEU A 67 -33.09 -30.65 25.69
CA LEU A 67 -32.88 -30.04 24.38
C LEU A 67 -32.76 -28.51 24.46
N LYS A 68 -33.61 -27.84 25.25
CA LYS A 68 -33.51 -26.39 25.46
C LYS A 68 -32.19 -25.99 26.12
N LEU A 69 -31.70 -26.78 27.07
CA LEU A 69 -30.41 -26.54 27.70
C LEU A 69 -29.26 -26.75 26.71
N ALA A 70 -29.31 -27.82 25.91
CA ALA A 70 -28.32 -28.10 24.88
C ALA A 70 -28.28 -27.01 23.81
N GLU A 71 -29.44 -26.51 23.37
CA GLU A 71 -29.53 -25.42 22.40
C GLU A 71 -28.93 -24.12 22.95
N ARG A 72 -29.20 -23.77 24.21
CA ARG A 72 -28.58 -22.60 24.85
C ARG A 72 -27.07 -22.72 24.91
N LYS A 73 -26.54 -23.90 25.28
CA LYS A 73 -25.09 -24.15 25.30
C LYS A 73 -24.48 -23.99 23.91
N ARG A 74 -25.11 -24.60 22.90
CA ARG A 74 -24.70 -24.48 21.50
C ARG A 74 -24.74 -23.03 21.02
N GLN A 75 -25.75 -22.26 21.41
CA GLN A 75 -25.85 -20.86 21.02
C GLN A 75 -24.72 -20.02 21.63
N VAL A 76 -24.35 -20.26 22.89
CA VAL A 76 -23.20 -19.60 23.52
C VAL A 76 -21.90 -19.96 22.79
N GLU A 77 -21.68 -21.24 22.49
CA GLU A 77 -20.49 -21.67 21.72
C GLU A 77 -20.44 -21.03 20.32
N LEU A 78 -21.58 -20.92 19.64
CA LEU A 78 -21.68 -20.24 18.35
C LEU A 78 -21.38 -18.74 18.46
N ASP A 79 -21.85 -18.08 19.51
CA ASP A 79 -21.61 -16.65 19.69
C ASP A 79 -20.15 -16.37 20.11
N GLU A 80 -19.54 -17.25 20.90
CA GLU A 80 -18.11 -17.20 21.21
C GLU A 80 -17.24 -17.38 19.97
N THR A 81 -17.53 -18.40 19.15
CA THR A 81 -16.79 -18.65 17.90
C THR A 81 -16.97 -17.50 16.90
N ARG A 82 -18.18 -16.94 16.78
CA ARG A 82 -18.43 -15.72 15.98
C ARG A 82 -17.61 -14.55 16.49
N ALA A 83 -17.59 -14.29 17.80
CA ALA A 83 -16.81 -13.20 18.39
C ALA A 83 -15.31 -13.38 18.12
N GLN A 84 -14.79 -14.60 18.21
CA GLN A 84 -13.39 -14.90 17.87
C GLN A 84 -13.09 -14.64 16.39
N LEU A 85 -13.96 -15.09 15.48
CA LEU A 85 -13.82 -14.82 14.05
C LEU A 85 -13.85 -13.32 13.73
N HIS A 86 -14.72 -12.56 14.38
CA HIS A 86 -14.78 -11.11 14.23
C HIS A 86 -13.48 -10.43 14.67
N ARG A 87 -12.96 -10.78 15.85
CA ARG A 87 -11.67 -10.24 16.33
C ARG A 87 -10.50 -10.57 15.41
N LEU A 88 -10.44 -11.80 14.91
CA LEU A 88 -9.40 -12.20 13.95
C LEU A 88 -9.50 -11.42 12.64
N ARG A 89 -10.73 -11.17 12.17
CA ARG A 89 -10.97 -10.39 10.96
C ARG A 89 -10.55 -8.92 11.14
N GLU A 90 -10.90 -8.31 12.26
CA GLU A 90 -10.48 -6.94 12.60
C GLU A 90 -8.96 -6.84 12.67
N ALA A 91 -8.31 -7.72 13.43
CA ALA A 91 -6.84 -7.75 13.53
C ALA A 91 -6.17 -7.91 12.15
N LYS A 92 -6.72 -8.74 11.26
CA LYS A 92 -6.21 -8.91 9.89
C LYS A 92 -6.45 -7.68 9.03
N GLN A 93 -7.57 -6.99 9.19
CA GLN A 93 -7.83 -5.73 8.49
C GLN A 93 -6.86 -4.64 8.93
N ASP A 94 -6.61 -4.51 10.23
CA ASP A 94 -5.65 -3.56 10.78
C ASP A 94 -4.23 -3.86 10.27
N GLU A 95 -3.83 -5.13 10.25
CA GLU A 95 -2.54 -5.56 9.69
C GLU A 95 -2.42 -5.20 8.20
N LEU A 96 -3.47 -5.45 7.40
CA LEU A 96 -3.49 -5.08 5.98
C LEU A 96 -3.41 -3.57 5.76
N LEU A 97 -4.09 -2.78 6.59
CA LEU A 97 -4.01 -1.32 6.53
C LEU A 97 -2.61 -0.83 6.88
N HIS A 98 -2.01 -1.39 7.94
CA HIS A 98 -0.65 -1.04 8.35
C HIS A 98 0.38 -1.36 7.26
N LEU A 99 0.34 -2.57 6.70
CA LEU A 99 1.19 -2.97 5.57
C LEU A 99 0.94 -2.11 4.33
N GLY A 100 -0.32 -1.72 4.08
CA GLY A 100 -0.70 -0.81 3.01
C GLY A 100 -0.05 0.57 3.16
N GLN A 101 -0.08 1.13 4.37
CA GLN A 101 0.56 2.40 4.70
C GLN A 101 2.09 2.33 4.57
N GLN A 102 2.71 1.28 5.13
CA GLN A 102 4.15 1.06 5.00
C GLN A 102 4.57 0.96 3.53
N ARG A 103 3.82 0.21 2.72
CA ARG A 103 4.08 0.10 1.28
C ARG A 103 3.95 1.45 0.56
N ALA A 104 2.97 2.28 0.94
CA ALA A 104 2.82 3.61 0.36
C ALA A 104 4.02 4.51 0.71
N GLN A 105 4.46 4.51 1.97
CA GLN A 105 5.63 5.28 2.42
C GLN A 105 6.91 4.84 1.71
N LEU A 106 7.13 3.53 1.57
CA LEU A 106 8.29 3.00 0.86
C LEU A 106 8.29 3.38 -0.63
N ARG A 107 7.11 3.42 -1.27
CA ARG A 107 6.97 3.87 -2.66
C ARG A 107 7.30 5.35 -2.81
N GLU A 108 6.78 6.20 -1.93
CA GLU A 108 7.08 7.63 -1.93
C GLU A 108 8.58 7.90 -1.74
N GLN A 109 9.23 7.17 -0.83
CA GLN A 109 10.68 7.28 -0.62
C GLN A 109 11.48 6.84 -1.87
N LEU A 110 11.02 5.78 -2.54
CA LEU A 110 11.64 5.28 -3.77
C LEU A 110 11.47 6.28 -4.92
N GLU A 111 10.27 6.84 -5.10
CA GLU A 111 10.00 7.87 -6.11
C GLU A 111 10.86 9.12 -5.85
N ALA A 112 10.91 9.62 -4.61
CA ALA A 112 11.77 10.73 -4.24
C ALA A 112 13.28 10.44 -4.42
N ALA A 113 13.71 9.19 -4.26
CA ALA A 113 15.08 8.79 -4.57
C ALA A 113 15.34 8.78 -6.08
N HIS A 114 14.42 8.23 -6.88
CA HIS A 114 14.52 8.23 -8.34
C HIS A 114 14.53 9.64 -8.93
N GLU A 115 13.68 10.54 -8.44
CA GLU A 115 13.67 11.93 -8.88
C GLU A 115 15.01 12.62 -8.61
N ARG A 116 15.59 12.41 -7.42
CA ARG A 116 16.92 12.94 -7.08
C ARG A 116 18.00 12.37 -7.99
N THR A 117 17.98 11.06 -8.25
CA THR A 117 18.92 10.43 -9.18
C THR A 117 18.83 11.04 -10.57
N LEU A 118 17.61 11.17 -11.11
CA LEU A 118 17.39 11.74 -12.44
C LEU A 118 17.89 13.20 -12.53
N GLN A 119 17.66 14.00 -11.49
CA GLN A 119 18.18 15.37 -11.41
C GLN A 119 19.71 15.40 -11.45
N TRP A 120 20.38 14.50 -10.73
CA TRP A 120 21.83 14.42 -10.71
C TRP A 120 22.41 13.87 -12.02
N GLU A 121 21.75 12.89 -12.64
CA GLU A 121 22.12 12.39 -13.96
C GLU A 121 22.02 13.48 -15.03
N SER A 122 20.96 14.29 -14.98
CA SER A 122 20.80 15.43 -15.89
C SER A 122 21.90 16.47 -15.69
N LYS A 123 22.17 16.87 -14.44
CA LYS A 123 23.27 17.79 -14.12
C LYS A 123 24.62 17.24 -14.56
N TRP A 124 24.87 15.95 -14.31
CA TRP A 124 26.11 15.29 -14.70
C TRP A 124 26.28 15.29 -16.23
N THR A 125 25.22 14.96 -16.96
CA THR A 125 25.21 15.01 -18.43
C THR A 125 25.50 16.42 -18.94
N GLN A 126 24.91 17.45 -18.33
CA GLN A 126 25.19 18.85 -18.69
C GLN A 126 26.65 19.23 -18.45
N ILE A 127 27.22 18.81 -17.32
CA ILE A 127 28.64 19.03 -17.00
C ILE A 127 29.54 18.35 -18.05
N GLN A 128 29.25 17.08 -18.37
CA GLN A 128 30.00 16.33 -19.38
C GLN A 128 29.93 16.98 -20.76
N ASN A 129 28.74 17.38 -21.21
CA ASN A 129 28.55 18.06 -22.49
C ASN A 129 29.31 19.40 -22.54
N THR A 130 29.26 20.17 -21.45
CA THR A 130 29.97 21.45 -21.35
C THR A 130 31.49 21.23 -21.37
N ALA A 131 31.98 20.23 -20.64
CA ALA A 131 33.39 19.87 -20.63
C ALA A 131 33.85 19.42 -22.02
N ALA A 132 33.09 18.55 -22.70
CA ALA A 132 33.38 18.11 -24.06
C ALA A 132 33.44 19.29 -25.05
N ALA A 133 32.48 20.22 -24.96
CA ALA A 133 32.47 21.42 -25.80
C ALA A 133 33.69 22.32 -25.55
N LYS A 134 34.07 22.54 -24.28
CA LYS A 134 35.26 23.32 -23.93
C LYS A 134 36.56 22.65 -24.39
N THR A 135 36.67 21.34 -24.22
CA THR A 135 37.84 20.57 -24.69
C THR A 135 37.96 20.62 -26.20
N LEU A 136 36.84 20.49 -26.93
CA LEU A 136 36.84 20.60 -28.39
C LEU A 136 37.23 22.01 -28.85
N LEU A 137 36.69 23.06 -28.21
CA LEU A 137 37.06 24.44 -28.52
C LEU A 137 38.55 24.68 -28.28
N LEU A 138 39.07 24.25 -27.12
CA LEU A 138 40.48 24.35 -26.80
C LEU A 138 41.34 23.65 -27.87
N GLY A 139 41.00 22.42 -28.25
CA GLY A 139 41.71 21.69 -29.30
C GLY A 139 41.69 22.41 -30.65
N ARG A 140 40.53 22.98 -31.04
CA ARG A 140 40.41 23.77 -32.27
C ARG A 140 41.26 25.05 -32.21
N THR A 141 41.21 25.78 -31.11
CA THR A 141 42.03 26.99 -30.92
C THR A 141 43.51 26.66 -30.99
N ARG A 142 43.99 25.62 -30.30
CA ARG A 142 45.38 25.16 -30.37
C ARG A 142 45.81 24.86 -31.81
N MET A 143 44.98 24.12 -32.55
CA MET A 143 45.27 23.79 -33.94
C MET A 143 45.31 25.04 -34.85
N SER A 144 44.37 25.98 -34.67
CA SER A 144 44.39 27.24 -35.43
C SER A 144 45.62 28.08 -35.13
N VAL A 145 46.03 28.18 -33.86
CA VAL A 145 47.24 28.90 -33.46
C VAL A 145 48.48 28.27 -34.06
N LEU A 146 48.62 26.94 -33.96
CA LEU A 146 49.73 26.21 -34.57
C LEU A 146 49.80 26.45 -36.08
N ASN A 147 48.66 26.37 -36.77
CA ASN A 147 48.60 26.62 -38.23
C ASN A 147 49.04 28.05 -38.57
N LEU A 148 48.64 29.05 -37.78
CA LEU A 148 49.07 30.45 -37.97
C LEU A 148 50.57 30.63 -37.70
N TYR A 149 51.08 30.04 -36.62
CA TYR A 149 52.50 30.08 -36.27
C TYR A 149 53.36 29.47 -37.38
N GLN A 150 52.98 28.29 -37.88
CA GLN A 150 53.65 27.64 -39.00
C GLN A 150 53.70 28.53 -40.25
N LEU A 151 52.60 29.25 -40.55
CA LEU A 151 52.56 30.20 -41.65
C LEU A 151 53.51 31.39 -41.42
N VAL A 152 53.58 31.90 -40.19
CA VAL A 152 54.50 32.99 -39.82
C VAL A 152 55.97 32.55 -39.97
N CYS A 153 56.33 31.38 -39.45
CA CYS A 153 57.67 30.80 -39.62
C CYS A 153 58.03 30.65 -41.11
N LEU A 154 57.10 30.13 -41.92
CA LEU A 154 57.28 30.00 -43.37
C LEU A 154 57.54 31.36 -44.04
N ARG A 155 56.81 32.41 -43.66
CA ARG A 155 57.00 33.76 -44.22
C ARG A 155 58.34 34.39 -43.82
N GLN A 156 58.79 34.13 -42.60
CA GLN A 156 60.07 34.64 -42.10
C GLN A 156 61.26 33.75 -42.50
N SER A 157 61.01 32.62 -43.19
CA SER A 157 62.01 31.58 -43.47
C SER A 157 62.73 31.08 -42.21
N GLN A 158 62.00 31.01 -41.09
CA GLN A 158 62.50 30.52 -39.81
C GLN A 158 62.08 29.07 -39.56
N PRO A 159 62.92 28.25 -38.88
CA PRO A 159 62.52 26.91 -38.45
C PRO A 159 61.45 26.99 -37.36
N LEU A 160 60.61 25.96 -37.26
CA LEU A 160 59.68 25.80 -36.13
C LEU A 160 60.51 25.51 -34.87
N ALA A 161 60.62 26.50 -33.98
CA ALA A 161 61.45 26.42 -32.78
C ALA A 161 60.65 26.08 -31.51
N LEU A 162 59.34 26.38 -31.51
CA LEU A 162 58.46 26.16 -30.37
C LEU A 162 57.81 24.77 -30.43
N ASP A 163 57.57 24.19 -29.25
CA ASP A 163 56.88 22.90 -29.12
C ASP A 163 55.42 23.00 -29.59
N VAL A 164 54.88 21.88 -30.07
CA VAL A 164 53.50 21.78 -30.56
C VAL A 164 52.49 22.07 -29.45
N GLU A 165 52.79 21.73 -28.19
CA GLU A 165 51.89 22.01 -27.05
C GLU A 165 52.03 23.44 -26.50
N ASP A 166 53.09 24.16 -26.84
CA ASP A 166 53.31 25.56 -26.43
C ASP A 166 52.46 26.55 -27.24
N THR A 167 51.15 26.50 -27.01
CA THR A 167 50.19 27.34 -27.72
C THR A 167 50.36 28.84 -27.39
N GLU A 168 50.78 29.15 -26.16
CA GLU A 168 50.94 30.54 -25.72
C GLU A 168 52.15 31.20 -26.40
N GLY A 169 53.30 30.51 -26.44
CA GLY A 169 54.47 30.98 -27.18
C GLY A 169 54.19 31.15 -28.67
N GLN A 170 53.53 30.16 -29.29
CA GLN A 170 53.13 30.23 -30.70
C GLN A 170 52.24 31.45 -30.99
N LEU A 171 51.28 31.76 -30.11
CA LEU A 171 50.38 32.91 -30.27
C LEU A 171 51.13 34.24 -30.12
N GLU A 172 52.08 34.33 -29.20
CA GLU A 172 52.88 35.55 -29.02
C GLU A 172 53.72 35.85 -30.26
N GLU A 173 54.36 34.85 -30.88
CA GLU A 173 55.09 35.01 -32.14
C GLU A 173 54.17 35.49 -33.29
N VAL A 174 52.97 34.91 -33.39
CA VAL A 174 51.96 35.35 -34.37
C VAL A 174 51.56 36.81 -34.14
N LYS A 175 51.34 37.20 -32.88
CA LYS A 175 51.02 38.58 -32.51
C LYS A 175 52.16 39.55 -32.86
N GLN A 176 53.39 39.22 -32.50
CA GLN A 176 54.56 40.06 -32.80
C GLN A 176 54.72 40.25 -34.31
N PHE A 177 54.55 39.19 -35.11
CA PHE A 177 54.57 39.29 -36.56
C PHE A 177 53.52 40.27 -37.11
N ILE A 178 52.27 40.17 -36.65
CA ILE A 178 51.19 41.06 -37.11
C ILE A 178 51.47 42.52 -36.71
N LEU A 179 51.98 42.76 -35.50
CA LEU A 179 52.33 44.10 -35.02
C LEU A 179 53.47 44.71 -35.85
N ASN A 180 54.52 43.94 -36.11
CA ASN A 180 55.66 44.37 -36.94
C ASN A 180 55.22 44.67 -38.39
N LEU A 181 54.37 43.82 -38.97
CA LEU A 181 53.80 44.07 -40.30
C LEU A 181 52.96 45.35 -40.32
N SER A 182 52.16 45.60 -39.29
CA SER A 182 51.34 46.82 -39.19
C SER A 182 52.20 48.08 -39.05
N ALA A 183 53.24 48.02 -38.23
CA ALA A 183 54.17 49.13 -38.04
C ALA A 183 54.94 49.47 -39.33
N THR A 184 55.43 48.45 -40.05
CA THR A 184 56.13 48.63 -41.33
C THR A 184 55.22 49.21 -42.41
N LEU A 185 53.98 48.73 -42.53
CA LEU A 185 52.99 49.29 -43.46
C LEU A 185 52.63 50.74 -43.14
N THR A 186 52.50 51.07 -41.86
CA THR A 186 52.21 52.45 -41.41
C THR A 186 53.38 53.39 -41.73
N SER A 187 54.61 52.94 -41.50
CA SER A 187 55.82 53.69 -41.84
C SER A 187 55.92 53.94 -43.36
N LEU A 188 55.64 52.92 -44.17
CA LEU A 188 55.64 53.03 -45.63
C LEU A 188 54.55 53.99 -46.15
N ALA A 189 53.40 54.07 -45.47
CA ALA A 189 52.32 54.99 -45.82
C ALA A 189 52.67 56.45 -45.48
N GLN A 190 53.43 56.68 -44.41
CA GLN A 190 53.92 58.01 -44.02
C GLN A 190 55.03 58.52 -44.95
N ASP A 191 55.86 57.63 -45.50
CA ASP A 191 56.94 57.96 -46.43
C ASP A 191 56.46 58.21 -47.88
N LYS A 192 55.16 58.09 -48.19
CA LYS A 192 54.63 58.36 -49.53
C LYS A 192 54.46 59.89 -49.70
N PRO A 193 55.25 60.57 -50.55
CA PRO A 193 55.25 62.03 -50.59
C PRO A 193 54.01 62.56 -51.30
N THR A 194 53.39 63.60 -50.73
CA THR A 194 52.53 64.56 -51.42
C THR A 194 53.33 65.29 -52.51
N ALA A 195 53.45 64.67 -53.68
CA ALA A 195 53.63 65.35 -54.96
C ALA A 195 52.32 65.06 -55.72
N THR A 196 51.39 66.00 -55.83
CA THR A 196 51.51 67.15 -56.73
C THR A 196 50.67 68.33 -56.24
N ALA A 197 51.33 69.45 -55.96
CA ALA A 197 50.75 70.78 -56.03
C ALA A 197 51.62 71.59 -57.00
N SER A 198 51.15 71.76 -58.22
CA SER A 198 51.47 72.83 -59.18
C SER A 198 50.45 72.78 -60.30
#